data_AF-A0A935SAJ4-F1
#
_entry.id   AF-A0A935SAJ4-F1
#
_cell.length_a   1.000
_cell.length_b   1.000
_cell.length_c   1.000
_cell.angle_alpha   90.00
_cell.angle_beta   90.00
_cell.angle_gamma   90.00
#
_symmetry.space_group_name_H-M   'P 1'
#
loop_
_entity.id
_entity.type
_entity.pdbx_description
1 polymer ?
#
loop_
_entity_poly.entity_id
_entity_poly.type
_entity_poly.pdbx_seq_one_letter_code
_entity_poly.pdbx_strand_id
1 'polypeptide(L)'
;MLSSDRPFVTHPNDITQKTHVGPLSFPSGHTTAAFATATALTLSTKKWQFAVPAYAYAGLVGYSRMRLGVHYPSDVLGGMIIGIGSGLLTWQIDKWIRGSKTP
;
A
#
# COMPACT_ATOMS: atom_id res chain seq x y z
N MET A 1 4.12 -18.22 -10.58
CA MET A 1 3.10 -17.14 -10.59
C MET A 1 3.18 -16.18 -9.39
N LEU A 2 3.96 -16.44 -8.33
CA LEU A 2 4.11 -15.52 -7.18
C LEU A 2 5.58 -15.22 -6.81
N SER A 3 6.44 -15.08 -7.82
CA SER A 3 7.81 -14.56 -7.65
C SER A 3 8.26 -14.01 -9.01
N SER A 4 7.84 -12.78 -9.31
CA SER A 4 8.33 -12.09 -10.50
C SER A 4 9.64 -11.41 -10.13
N ASP A 5 10.71 -11.78 -10.83
CA ASP A 5 11.98 -11.07 -10.78
C ASP A 5 11.73 -9.56 -10.89
N ARG A 6 12.35 -8.77 -10.00
CA ARG A 6 12.14 -7.31 -9.96
C ARG A 6 12.58 -6.67 -11.29
N PRO A 7 12.07 -5.47 -11.64
CA PRO A 7 12.44 -4.82 -12.89
C PRO A 7 13.96 -4.63 -13.07
N PHE A 8 14.72 -4.37 -11.99
CA PHE A 8 16.19 -4.29 -12.04
C PHE A 8 16.90 -5.63 -12.33
N VAL A 9 16.24 -6.77 -12.10
CA VAL A 9 16.76 -8.11 -12.41
C VAL A 9 16.50 -8.46 -13.87
N THR A 10 15.34 -8.05 -14.40
CA THR A 10 14.92 -8.35 -15.78
C THR A 10 15.46 -7.36 -16.81
N HIS A 11 15.71 -6.10 -16.41
CA HIS A 11 16.22 -5.04 -17.28
C HIS A 11 17.47 -4.37 -16.66
N PRO A 12 18.58 -5.10 -16.50
CA PRO A 12 19.75 -4.63 -15.75
C PRO A 12 20.46 -3.43 -16.39
N ASN A 13 20.29 -3.20 -17.71
CA ASN A 13 20.90 -2.08 -18.43
C ASN A 13 20.06 -0.80 -18.41
N ASP A 14 18.77 -0.89 -18.08
CA ASP A 14 17.83 0.24 -18.12
C ASP A 14 17.42 0.71 -16.72
N ILE A 15 17.53 -0.16 -15.71
CA ILE A 15 16.98 0.08 -14.37
C ILE A 15 18.00 -0.27 -13.29
N THR A 16 18.69 0.75 -12.78
CA THR A 16 19.61 0.59 -11.64
C THR A 16 18.84 0.57 -10.32
N GLN A 17 19.05 -0.48 -9.51
CA GLN A 17 18.47 -0.56 -8.17
C GLN A 17 19.02 0.57 -7.28
N LYS A 18 18.16 1.52 -6.91
CA LYS A 18 18.56 2.66 -6.06
C LYS A 18 18.43 2.40 -4.55
N THR A 19 17.84 1.28 -4.13
CA THR A 19 17.59 0.95 -2.71
C THR A 19 17.58 -0.56 -2.46
N HIS A 20 18.12 -1.03 -1.33
CA HIS A 20 18.08 -2.45 -0.94
C HIS A 20 16.64 -2.91 -0.65
N VAL A 21 16.21 -4.02 -1.23
CA VAL A 21 14.85 -4.58 -1.07
C VAL A 21 14.92 -6.10 -0.95
N GLY A 22 14.05 -6.67 -0.11
CA GLY A 22 13.99 -8.13 0.09
C GLY A 22 13.52 -8.91 -1.15
N PRO A 23 13.59 -10.25 -1.11
CA PRO A 23 13.41 -11.13 -2.27
C PRO A 23 12.00 -11.09 -2.87
N LEU A 24 10.97 -10.69 -2.10
CA LEU A 24 9.58 -10.66 -2.54
C LEU A 24 9.19 -9.30 -3.14
N SER A 25 8.90 -9.29 -4.44
CA SER A 25 8.45 -8.12 -5.20
C SER A 25 6.96 -7.81 -5.01
N PHE A 26 6.16 -8.82 -4.68
CA PHE A 26 4.71 -8.71 -4.60
C PHE A 26 4.19 -9.10 -3.21
N PRO A 27 3.21 -8.37 -2.66
CA PRO A 27 2.77 -7.01 -3.03
C PRO A 27 3.78 -5.95 -2.54
N SER A 28 3.65 -4.69 -2.99
CA SER A 28 4.51 -3.63 -2.45
C SER A 28 4.14 -3.27 -1.00
N GLY A 29 4.94 -3.70 -0.03
CA GLY A 29 4.68 -3.42 1.39
C GLY A 29 4.57 -1.92 1.74
N HIS A 30 5.34 -1.06 1.07
CA HIS A 30 5.25 0.39 1.27
C HIS A 30 3.92 0.95 0.77
N THR A 31 3.47 0.51 -0.41
CA THR A 31 2.15 0.87 -0.95
C THR A 31 1.04 0.34 -0.06
N THR A 32 1.11 -0.93 0.35
CA THR A 32 0.13 -1.55 1.26
C THR A 32 -0.01 -0.76 2.57
N ALA A 33 1.11 -0.42 3.22
CA ALA A 33 1.09 0.33 4.48
C ALA A 33 0.55 1.76 4.30
N ALA A 34 0.90 2.44 3.20
CA ALA A 34 0.43 3.79 2.93
C ALA A 34 -1.08 3.83 2.69
N PHE A 35 -1.62 2.90 1.88
CA PHE A 35 -3.07 2.81 1.63
C PHE A 35 -3.86 2.34 2.86
N ALA A 36 -3.32 1.44 3.68
CA ALA A 36 -3.94 1.05 4.95
C ALA A 36 -4.04 2.23 5.92
N THR A 37 -2.96 3.01 6.06
CA THR A 37 -2.95 4.22 6.90
C THR A 37 -3.93 5.28 6.39
N ALA A 38 -3.97 5.55 5.09
CA ALA A 38 -4.91 6.48 4.48
C ALA A 38 -6.38 6.06 4.71
N THR A 39 -6.65 4.76 4.63
CA THR A 39 -7.97 4.18 4.89
C THR A 39 -8.37 4.34 6.35
N ALA A 40 -7.49 3.99 7.29
CA ALA A 40 -7.73 4.13 8.72
C ALA A 40 -7.98 5.59 9.14
N LEU A 41 -7.17 6.52 8.62
CA LEU A 41 -7.33 7.95 8.88
C LEU A 41 -8.66 8.49 8.35
N THR A 42 -9.06 8.05 7.15
CA THR A 42 -10.33 8.43 6.52
C THR A 42 -11.51 7.95 7.36
N LEU A 43 -11.49 6.69 7.82
CA LEU A 43 -12.56 6.12 8.63
C LEU A 43 -12.65 6.73 10.03
N SER A 44 -11.52 7.15 10.59
CA SER A 44 -11.45 7.78 11.92
C SER A 44 -11.92 9.23 11.91
N THR A 45 -11.54 9.99 10.88
CA THR A 45 -11.86 11.42 10.80
C THR A 45 -13.19 11.69 10.09
N LYS A 46 -13.57 10.85 9.13
CA LYS A 46 -14.72 11.01 8.22
C LYS A 46 -14.77 12.39 7.52
N LYS A 47 -13.60 13.03 7.38
CA LYS A 47 -13.46 14.37 6.81
C LYS A 47 -12.62 14.31 5.54
N TRP A 48 -13.21 14.76 4.44
CA TRP A 48 -12.58 14.72 3.12
C TRP A 48 -11.23 15.47 3.08
N GLN A 49 -11.10 16.53 3.88
CA GLN A 49 -9.89 17.35 4.01
C GLN A 49 -8.66 16.56 4.46
N PHE A 50 -8.83 15.45 5.19
CA PHE A 50 -7.74 14.56 5.58
C PHE A 50 -7.62 13.35 4.65
N ALA A 51 -8.76 12.86 4.12
CA ALA A 51 -8.78 11.72 3.22
C ALA A 51 -8.04 12.00 1.90
N VAL A 52 -8.36 13.12 1.24
CA VAL A 52 -7.78 13.49 -0.06
C VAL A 52 -6.26 13.58 -0.02
N PRO A 53 -5.63 14.36 0.89
CA PRO A 53 -4.16 14.42 0.94
C PRO A 53 -3.53 13.08 1.34
N ALA A 54 -4.19 12.27 2.18
CA ALA A 54 -3.66 10.97 2.59
C ALA A 54 -3.60 9.96 1.43
N TYR A 55 -4.68 9.88 0.63
CA TYR A 55 -4.67 9.02 -0.57
C TYR A 55 -3.76 9.56 -1.67
N ALA A 56 -3.65 10.88 -1.81
CA ALA A 56 -2.67 11.49 -2.71
C ALA A 56 -1.23 11.11 -2.32
N TYR A 57 -0.90 11.19 -1.03
CA TYR A 57 0.40 10.75 -0.51
C TYR A 57 0.63 9.25 -0.76
N ALA A 58 -0.36 8.39 -0.50
CA ALA A 58 -0.26 6.96 -0.77
C ALA A 58 -0.02 6.64 -2.26
N GLY A 59 -0.68 7.39 -3.15
CA GLY A 59 -0.43 7.33 -4.59
C GLY A 59 1.00 7.75 -4.96
N LEU A 60 1.51 8.84 -4.38
CA LEU A 60 2.90 9.29 -4.57
C LEU A 60 3.92 8.27 -4.09
N VAL A 61 3.65 7.56 -2.98
CA VAL A 61 4.48 6.44 -2.51
C VAL A 61 4.53 5.34 -3.57
N GLY A 62 3.37 4.90 -4.08
CA GLY A 62 3.31 3.91 -5.16
C GLY A 62 4.07 4.35 -6.42
N TYR A 63 3.92 5.61 -6.81
CA TYR A 63 4.63 6.19 -7.94
C TYR A 63 6.15 6.19 -7.75
N SER A 64 6.63 6.58 -6.56
CA SER A 64 8.04 6.55 -6.21
C SER A 64 8.62 5.14 -6.34
N ARG A 65 7.89 4.10 -5.92
CA ARG A 65 8.30 2.70 -6.04
C ARG A 65 8.44 2.24 -7.50
N MET A 66 7.58 2.72 -8.40
CA MET A 66 7.71 2.46 -9.83
C MET A 66 8.94 3.18 -10.43
N ARG A 67 9.14 4.46 -10.10
CA ARG A 67 10.30 5.24 -10.59
C ARG A 67 11.64 4.69 -10.12
N LEU A 68 11.69 4.12 -8.93
CA LEU A 68 12.89 3.47 -8.41
C LEU A 68 13.16 2.09 -9.07
N GLY A 69 12.26 1.63 -9.95
CA GLY A 69 12.45 0.39 -10.70
C GLY A 69 12.34 -0.89 -9.86
N VAL A 70 11.72 -0.78 -8.68
CA VAL A 70 11.66 -1.89 -7.70
C VAL A 70 10.33 -2.64 -7.73
N HIS A 71 9.30 -2.08 -8.37
CA HIS A 71 7.95 -2.64 -8.44
C HIS A 71 7.29 -2.33 -9.78
N TYR A 72 6.55 -3.31 -10.32
CA TYR A 72 5.68 -3.10 -11.48
C TYR A 72 4.39 -2.36 -11.08
N PRO A 73 3.69 -1.71 -12.03
CA PRO A 73 2.37 -1.12 -11.78
C PRO A 73 1.38 -2.11 -11.14
N SER A 74 1.44 -3.39 -11.52
CA SER A 74 0.64 -4.46 -10.92
C SER A 74 0.94 -4.68 -9.43
N ASP A 75 2.19 -4.52 -9.00
CA ASP A 75 2.59 -4.70 -7.59
C ASP A 75 2.05 -3.55 -6.71
N VAL A 76 1.98 -2.34 -7.28
CA VAL A 76 1.39 -1.16 -6.64
C VAL A 76 -0.13 -1.30 -6.56
N LEU A 77 -0.79 -1.76 -7.62
CA LEU A 77 -2.23 -2.02 -7.61
C LEU A 77 -2.60 -3.12 -6.61
N GLY A 78 -1.83 -4.21 -6.57
CA GLY A 78 -2.01 -5.26 -5.56
C GLY A 78 -1.83 -4.73 -4.13
N GLY A 79 -0.80 -3.92 -3.90
CA GLY A 79 -0.58 -3.26 -2.61
C GLY A 79 -1.72 -2.31 -2.20
N MET A 80 -2.26 -1.55 -3.15
CA MET A 80 -3.41 -0.66 -2.92
C MET A 80 -4.65 -1.44 -2.48
N ILE A 81 -5.01 -2.50 -3.20
CA ILE A 81 -6.19 -3.32 -2.89
C ILE A 81 -6.05 -3.96 -1.50
N ILE A 82 -4.89 -4.56 -1.22
CA ILE A 82 -4.62 -5.19 0.08
C ILE A 82 -4.65 -4.14 1.19
N GLY A 83 -4.01 -2.98 1.00
CA GLY A 83 -3.96 -1.91 1.99
C GLY A 83 -5.35 -1.39 2.37
N ILE A 84 -6.19 -1.07 1.38
CA ILE A 84 -7.56 -0.61 1.60
C ILE A 84 -8.38 -1.71 2.30
N GLY A 85 -8.30 -2.95 1.82
CA GLY A 85 -9.01 -4.09 2.40
C GLY A 85 -8.64 -4.32 3.88
N SER A 86 -7.35 -4.30 4.21
CA SER A 86 -6.87 -4.42 5.60
C SER A 86 -7.35 -3.28 6.49
N GLY A 87 -7.35 -2.04 5.97
CA GLY A 87 -7.87 -0.87 6.71
C GLY A 87 -9.37 -1.01 7.05
N LEU A 88 -10.18 -1.42 6.06
CA LEU A 88 -11.62 -1.65 6.26
C LEU A 88 -11.88 -2.80 7.23
N LEU A 89 -11.16 -3.91 7.10
CA LEU A 89 -11.28 -5.07 7.99
C LEU A 89 -10.95 -4.68 9.44
N THR A 90 -9.85 -3.97 9.64
CA THR A 90 -9.42 -3.51 10.97
C THR A 90 -10.48 -2.61 11.60
N TRP A 91 -11.04 -1.68 10.82
CA TRP A 91 -12.12 -0.81 11.28
C TRP A 91 -13.39 -1.60 11.64
N GLN A 92 -13.75 -2.61 10.84
CA GLN A 92 -14.91 -3.46 11.12
C GLN A 92 -14.72 -4.28 12.40
N ILE A 93 -13.51 -4.81 12.64
CA ILE A 93 -13.16 -5.52 13.87
C ILE A 93 -13.23 -4.57 15.08
N ASP A 94 -12.65 -3.37 14.98
CA ASP A 94 -12.72 -2.37 16.06
C ASP A 94 -14.17 -2.01 16.40
N LYS A 95 -15.01 -1.81 15.38
CA LYS A 95 -16.45 -1.57 15.56
C LYS A 95 -17.15 -2.75 16.25
N TRP A 96 -16.84 -3.98 15.87
CA TRP A 96 -17.40 -5.19 16.49
C TRP A 96 -16.99 -5.30 17.97
N ILE A 97 -15.70 -5.09 18.29
CA ILE A 97 -15.18 -5.11 19.66
C ILE A 97 -15.80 -4.01 20.53
N ARG A 98 -16.02 -2.81 19.97
CA ARG A 98 -16.66 -1.71 20.71
C ARG A 98 -18.15 -1.94 20.89
N GLY A 99 -18.83 -2.47 19.87
CA GLY A 99 -20.26 -2.80 19.92
C GLY A 99 -20.58 -3.97 20.85
N SER A 100 -19.65 -4.92 21.06
CA SER A 100 -19.80 -5.98 22.05
C SER A 100 -19.56 -5.52 23.51
N LYS A 101 -19.10 -4.27 23.71
CA LYS A 101 -18.82 -3.68 25.03
C LYS A 101 -19.87 -2.69 25.50
N THR A 102 -20.95 -2.47 24.74
CA THR A 102 -22.14 -1.74 25.21
C THR A 102 -23.10 -2.74 25.88
N PRO A 103 -23.39 -2.60 27.19
CA PRO A 103 -24.37 -3.44 27.88
C PRO A 103 -25.79 -3.22 27.35
#